data_AF-A0A942FB51-F1
#
_entry.id   AF-A0A942FB51-F1
#
_cell.length_a   1.000
_cell.length_b   1.000
_cell.length_c   1.000
_cell.angle_alpha   90.00
_cell.angle_beta   90.00
_cell.angle_gamma   90.00
#
_symmetry.space_group_name_H-M   'P 1'
#
loop_
_entity.id
_entity.type
_entity.pdbx_description
1 polymer ?
#
loop_
_entity_poly.entity_id
_entity_poly.type
_entity_poly.pdbx_seq_one_letter_code
_entity_poly.pdbx_strand_id
1 'polypeptide(L)'
;MNPNDIIAPILSYDDINKHAEDFLWKHKRNEIFPVDIEAIAEFDLGLNIFPFPNLQVIFDIEGFISGDLNVIYVDEFIYYQRPARYRFTLAHEIGHYV
;
A
#
# COMPACT_ATOMS: atom_id res chain seq x y z
N MET A 1 -17.30 -7.41 18.75
CA MET A 1 -17.97 -7.19 17.46
C MET A 1 -18.16 -8.54 16.81
N ASN A 2 -19.36 -8.88 16.35
CA ASN A 2 -19.53 -10.11 15.57
C ASN A 2 -18.94 -9.83 14.17
N PRO A 3 -18.07 -10.69 13.60
CA PRO A 3 -17.51 -10.44 12.27
C PRO A 3 -18.57 -10.20 11.18
N ASN A 4 -19.77 -10.77 11.36
CA ASN A 4 -20.91 -10.60 10.46
C ASN A 4 -21.54 -9.19 10.49
N ASP A 5 -21.14 -8.33 11.43
CA ASP A 5 -21.65 -6.96 11.55
C ASP A 5 -20.81 -5.94 10.73
N ILE A 6 -19.69 -6.37 10.14
CA ILE A 6 -18.83 -5.52 9.32
C ILE A 6 -19.39 -5.49 7.89
N ILE A 7 -19.97 -4.35 7.49
CA ILE A 7 -20.44 -4.12 6.12
C ILE A 7 -19.46 -3.16 5.45
N ALA A 8 -18.75 -3.64 4.43
CA ALA A 8 -17.89 -2.78 3.62
C ALA A 8 -18.73 -1.82 2.77
N PRO A 9 -18.37 -0.52 2.69
CA PRO A 9 -19.08 0.42 1.83
C PRO A 9 -18.92 0.03 0.36
N ILE A 10 -20.00 0.16 -0.41
CA ILE A 10 -19.96 0.00 -1.88
C ILE A 10 -19.69 1.38 -2.46
N LEU A 11 -18.48 1.57 -3.02
CA LEU A 11 -18.06 2.83 -3.65
C LEU A 11 -18.06 2.69 -5.17
N SER A 12 -18.37 3.77 -5.88
CA SER A 12 -18.17 3.82 -7.33
C SER A 12 -16.67 3.97 -7.67
N TYR A 13 -16.31 3.71 -8.91
CA TYR A 13 -14.94 3.97 -9.37
C TYR A 13 -14.56 5.46 -9.26
N ASP A 14 -15.51 6.37 -9.47
CA ASP A 14 -15.27 7.81 -9.31
C ASP A 14 -15.00 8.19 -7.85
N ASP A 15 -15.73 7.56 -6.91
CA ASP A 15 -15.48 7.75 -5.47
C ASP A 15 -14.09 7.22 -5.09
N ILE A 16 -13.73 6.01 -5.53
CA ILE A 16 -12.42 5.41 -5.26
C ILE A 16 -11.30 6.29 -5.84
N ASN A 17 -11.47 6.76 -7.08
CA ASN A 17 -10.51 7.66 -7.72
C ASN A 17 -10.38 8.98 -6.95
N LYS A 18 -11.49 9.56 -6.51
CA LYS A 18 -11.49 10.76 -5.68
C LYS A 18 -10.74 10.53 -4.36
N HIS A 19 -10.97 9.41 -3.69
CA HIS A 19 -10.25 9.07 -2.46
C HIS A 19 -8.74 8.95 -2.69
N ALA A 20 -8.32 8.32 -3.79
CA ALA A 20 -6.90 8.21 -4.13
C ALA A 20 -6.27 9.58 -4.45
N GLU A 21 -6.95 10.43 -5.22
CA GLU A 21 -6.48 11.79 -5.54
C GLU A 21 -6.41 12.67 -4.28
N ASP A 22 -7.45 12.67 -3.45
CA ASP A 22 -7.50 13.44 -2.20
C ASP A 22 -6.37 12.99 -1.24
N PHE A 23 -6.05 11.69 -1.21
CA PHE A 23 -4.90 11.15 -0.48
C PHE A 23 -3.58 11.73 -1.01
N LEU A 24 -3.34 11.68 -2.32
CA LEU A 24 -2.11 12.25 -2.91
C LEU A 24 -1.98 13.76 -2.67
N TRP A 25 -3.09 14.50 -2.74
CA TRP A 25 -3.15 15.93 -2.41
C TRP A 25 -2.77 16.21 -0.95
N LYS A 26 -3.34 15.45 0.00
CA LYS A 26 -3.02 15.57 1.43
C LYS A 26 -1.52 15.38 1.70
N HIS A 27 -0.90 14.45 0.99
CA HIS A 27 0.52 14.13 1.10
C HIS A 27 1.43 15.01 0.20
N LYS A 28 0.86 15.94 -0.58
CA LYS A 28 1.58 16.81 -1.51
C LYS A 28 2.45 16.02 -2.49
N ARG A 29 1.86 14.97 -3.08
CA ARG A 29 2.50 14.06 -4.05
C ARG A 29 1.69 13.90 -5.34
N ASN A 30 0.73 14.78 -5.58
CA ASN A 30 -0.16 14.77 -6.74
C ASN A 30 0.42 15.47 -8.00
N GLU A 31 1.57 16.15 -7.89
CA GLU A 31 2.12 16.97 -8.99
C GLU A 31 3.39 16.41 -9.62
N ILE A 32 4.04 15.41 -9.00
CA ILE A 32 5.33 14.87 -9.45
C ILE A 32 5.19 13.38 -9.70
N PHE A 33 5.57 12.95 -10.91
CA PHE A 33 5.56 11.56 -11.34
C PHE A 33 6.99 11.04 -11.61
N PRO A 34 7.31 9.78 -11.25
CA PRO A 34 6.45 8.84 -10.52
C PRO A 34 6.19 9.31 -9.09
N VAL A 35 5.02 8.96 -8.55
CA VAL A 35 4.67 9.24 -7.15
C VAL A 35 5.71 8.58 -6.25
N ASP A 36 6.31 9.36 -5.36
CA ASP A 36 7.26 8.88 -4.35
C ASP A 36 6.50 8.22 -3.18
N ILE A 37 6.02 7.01 -3.44
CA ILE A 37 5.18 6.25 -2.51
C ILE A 37 5.95 5.78 -1.27
N GLU A 38 7.26 5.58 -1.39
CA GLU A 38 8.15 5.27 -0.27
C GLU A 38 8.17 6.42 0.72
N ALA A 39 8.33 7.66 0.24
CA ALA A 39 8.32 8.83 1.11
C ALA A 39 6.96 9.00 1.81
N ILE A 40 5.85 8.68 1.16
CA ILE A 40 4.52 8.69 1.81
C ILE A 40 4.48 7.64 2.93
N ALA A 41 4.87 6.40 2.65
CA ALA A 41 4.89 5.32 3.62
C ALA A 41 5.76 5.67 4.84
N GLU A 42 7.03 6.02 4.62
CA GLU A 42 8.01 6.18 5.69
C GLU A 42 7.85 7.50 6.45
N PHE A 43 7.72 8.64 5.76
CA PHE A 43 7.78 9.95 6.39
C PHE A 43 6.42 10.50 6.78
N ASP A 44 5.39 10.25 5.97
CA ASP A 44 4.07 10.83 6.23
C ASP A 44 3.17 9.90 7.05
N LEU A 45 3.28 8.59 6.84
CA LEU A 45 2.49 7.58 7.55
C LEU A 45 3.25 6.89 8.69
N GLY A 46 4.59 6.97 8.71
CA GLY A 46 5.42 6.34 9.74
C GLY A 46 5.47 4.80 9.63
N LEU A 47 5.19 4.25 8.46
CA LEU A 47 5.23 2.82 8.17
C LEU A 47 6.67 2.39 7.84
N ASN A 48 7.07 1.23 8.35
CA ASN A 48 8.33 0.62 7.92
C ASN A 48 8.10 -0.21 6.66
N ILE A 49 9.06 -0.21 5.73
CA ILE A 49 9.07 -1.10 4.57
C ILE A 49 10.11 -2.18 4.80
N PHE A 50 9.71 -3.45 4.74
CA PHE A 50 10.60 -4.57 5.05
C PHE A 50 10.61 -5.62 3.92
N PRO A 51 11.75 -5.88 3.25
CA PRO A 51 11.85 -6.96 2.27
C PRO A 51 11.83 -8.32 2.98
N PHE A 52 10.93 -9.21 2.56
CA PHE A 52 10.76 -10.55 3.11
C PHE A 52 10.97 -11.60 2.01
N PRO A 53 11.86 -12.59 2.23
CA PRO A 53 12.25 -13.52 1.17
C PRO A 53 11.12 -14.51 0.82
N ASN A 54 10.96 -14.78 -0.47
CA ASN A 54 10.11 -15.83 -1.03
C ASN A 54 8.61 -15.73 -0.70
N LEU A 55 8.07 -14.54 -0.48
CA LEU A 55 6.62 -14.37 -0.31
C LEU A 55 5.86 -14.81 -1.58
N GLN A 56 6.36 -14.40 -2.75
CA GLN A 56 5.70 -14.72 -4.01
C GLN A 56 5.75 -16.22 -4.30
N VAL A 57 6.90 -16.86 -4.05
CA VAL A 57 7.09 -18.29 -4.36
C VAL A 57 6.31 -19.20 -3.40
N ILE A 58 6.24 -18.85 -2.11
CA ILE A 58 5.67 -19.73 -1.08
C ILE A 58 4.16 -19.47 -0.89
N PHE A 59 3.74 -18.21 -0.98
CA PHE A 59 2.39 -17.78 -0.62
C PHE A 59 1.61 -17.12 -1.76
N ASP A 60 2.24 -16.94 -2.93
CA ASP A 60 1.66 -16.25 -4.09
C ASP A 60 1.18 -14.81 -3.78
N ILE A 61 1.91 -14.13 -2.88
CA ILE A 61 1.67 -12.72 -2.54
C ILE A 61 2.91 -11.87 -2.78
N GLU A 62 2.72 -10.65 -3.24
CA GLU A 62 3.80 -9.69 -3.51
C GLU A 62 4.17 -8.84 -2.29
N GLY A 63 3.25 -8.70 -1.34
CA GLY A 63 3.42 -7.98 -0.08
C GLY A 63 2.18 -8.05 0.80
N PHE A 64 2.28 -7.53 2.02
CA PHE A 64 1.16 -7.37 2.95
C PHE A 64 1.51 -6.35 4.05
N ILE A 65 0.52 -5.61 4.55
CA ILE A 65 0.65 -4.82 5.78
C ILE A 65 0.44 -5.68 7.03
N SER A 66 1.24 -5.45 8.07
CA SER A 66 1.16 -6.15 9.35
C SER A 66 -0.17 -5.87 10.07
N GLY A 67 -0.62 -6.81 10.91
CA GLY A 67 -1.91 -6.68 11.63
C GLY A 67 -1.95 -5.52 12.65
N ASP A 68 -0.80 -5.02 13.08
CA ASP A 68 -0.66 -3.81 13.90
C ASP A 68 -0.48 -2.53 13.06
N LEU A 69 -0.52 -2.64 11.73
CA LEU A 69 -0.48 -1.55 10.76
C LEU A 69 0.78 -0.67 10.82
N ASN A 70 1.93 -1.26 11.16
CA ASN A 70 3.20 -0.53 11.32
C ASN A 70 4.30 -0.93 10.31
N VAL A 71 4.13 -2.05 9.61
CA VAL A 71 5.13 -2.58 8.67
C VAL A 71 4.44 -3.07 7.39
N ILE A 72 4.95 -2.63 6.24
CA ILE A 72 4.64 -3.22 4.93
C ILE A 72 5.74 -4.21 4.60
N TYR A 73 5.39 -5.50 4.55
CA TYR A 73 6.27 -6.54 4.05
C TYR A 73 6.14 -6.62 2.52
N VAL A 74 7.26 -6.69 1.82
CA VAL A 74 7.31 -6.83 0.35
C VAL A 74 8.18 -8.02 0.01
N ASP A 75 7.81 -8.82 -0.99
CA ASP A 75 8.69 -9.86 -1.50
C ASP A 75 10.08 -9.30 -1.86
N GLU A 76 11.14 -9.93 -1.36
CA GLU A 76 12.51 -9.45 -1.52
C GLU A 76 12.94 -9.31 -2.99
N PHE A 77 12.55 -10.26 -3.85
CA PHE A 77 12.88 -10.18 -5.27
C PHE A 77 12.14 -9.01 -5.93
N ILE A 78 10.88 -8.78 -5.57
CA ILE A 78 10.11 -7.62 -6.06
C ILE A 78 10.74 -6.31 -5.61
N TYR A 79 11.07 -6.21 -4.32
CA TYR A 79 11.71 -5.05 -3.70
C TYR A 79 12.97 -4.62 -4.48
N TYR A 80 13.88 -5.56 -4.75
CA TYR A 80 15.16 -5.23 -5.40
C TYR A 80 15.11 -5.19 -6.94
N GLN A 81 14.28 -6.03 -7.57
CA GLN A 81 14.41 -6.31 -9.01
C GLN A 81 13.24 -5.79 -9.84
N ARG A 82 12.13 -5.38 -9.22
CA ARG A 82 10.88 -5.02 -9.92
C ARG A 82 10.33 -3.67 -9.44
N PRO A 83 11.00 -2.53 -9.72
CA PRO A 83 10.65 -1.23 -9.16
C PRO A 83 9.21 -0.77 -9.45
N ALA A 84 8.65 -1.12 -10.63
CA ALA A 84 7.26 -0.80 -10.94
C ALA A 84 6.26 -1.63 -10.12
N ARG A 85 6.54 -2.93 -9.93
CA ARG A 85 5.70 -3.80 -9.09
C ARG A 85 5.83 -3.41 -7.64
N TYR A 86 7.04 -3.19 -7.16
CA TYR A 86 7.32 -2.67 -5.82
C TYR A 86 6.49 -1.43 -5.47
N ARG A 87 6.53 -0.38 -6.31
CA ARG A 87 5.73 0.84 -6.07
C ARG A 87 4.22 0.57 -6.07
N PHE A 88 3.76 -0.34 -6.92
CA PHE A 88 2.35 -0.75 -6.94
C PHE A 88 1.97 -1.51 -5.66
N THR A 89 2.81 -2.45 -5.21
CA THR A 89 2.63 -3.20 -3.97
C THR A 89 2.55 -2.25 -2.78
N LEU A 90 3.46 -1.28 -2.67
CA LEU A 90 3.37 -0.27 -1.60
C LEU A 90 2.07 0.53 -1.64
N ALA A 91 1.66 0.99 -2.83
CA ALA A 91 0.40 1.72 -2.98
C ALA A 91 -0.83 0.85 -2.62
N HIS A 92 -0.80 -0.44 -2.96
CA HIS A 92 -1.84 -1.40 -2.61
C HIS A 92 -1.98 -1.54 -1.09
N GLU A 93 -0.86 -1.77 -0.39
CA GLU A 93 -0.86 -1.95 1.07
C GLU A 93 -1.20 -0.67 1.83
N ILE A 94 -0.78 0.50 1.33
CA ILE A 94 -1.26 1.79 1.86
C ILE A 94 -2.77 1.93 1.68
N GLY A 95 -3.34 1.41 0.59
CA GLY A 95 -4.78 1.37 0.37
C GLY A 95 -5.53 0.52 1.41
N HIS A 96 -4.89 -0.48 2.02
CA HIS A 96 -5.44 -1.22 3.16
C HIS A 96 -5.34 -0.47 4.48
N TYR A 97 -4.38 0.44 4.60
CA TYR A 97 -4.16 1.24 5.81
C TYR A 97 -5.15 2.40 5.96
N VAL A 98 -5.57 3.03 4.85
CA VAL A 98 -6.36 4.28 4.83
C VAL A 98 -7.87 4.10 4.76
#